data_AF-A0A7C7IG55-F1
#
_entry.id   AF-A0A7C7IG55-F1
#
_cell.length_a   1.000
_cell.length_b   1.000
_cell.length_c   1.000
_cell.angle_alpha   90.00
_cell.angle_beta   90.00
_cell.angle_gamma   90.00
#
_symmetry.space_group_name_H-M   'P 1'
#
loop_
_entity.id
_entity.type
_entity.pdbx_description
1 polymer ?
#
loop_
_entity_poly.entity_id
_entity_poly.type
_entity_poly.pdbx_seq_one_letter_code
_entity_poly.pdbx_strand_id
1 'polypeptide(L)'
;MKKIKNKLTITLLVSLTWFGCADLDVSNTNAPDQSRALAEPADVESLIRSTFLVFWQGTHLAGNSWFISTLGDGMSCSWGNWGMREISSEPRAEHDNSPAWGYAGAAEDLWYGMYAAISSAKDGLAAISSGITLNTDADPNADVRAKVFAKWVMGISHAMVAIHHDKGFIIDENTDFSQTQELVDYNAVMAAAITMLESVITDCNANAAVSVPEDWLHIASFTLADLAKVTHSLVARYKAGVARNAAERSAVDWASVRTNAQQGAPFAPVGDTQYWWSYTHYYGGVHPYWTRADYRFIGPSDQSGRYQSLWLKDNSPATVQARQEIFIVTDDKRIVGGGATEDSLAQTPGKYMFNTGYAFLVPSRGTYHRSYYLINKTTEYATIEVAPMKDLVQQELDLLTAESYLRASDAANAVTYINKSRVGIGELTAAAVADGIGSDTDEPSALDAASLWAKYKYEKIMEGNLTHPWLNYTDRRGWTGTIGNDYGGGLLPGTPIHFPIPGKELAVLLMDSYTFGGQDNIGQPGTAGHKLSNGKVFRNRGFFIEFKKRTQMNKADLY
;
A
#
# COMPACT_ATOMS: atom_id res chain seq x y z
N MET A 1 25.05 -40.96 -60.62
CA MET A 1 25.17 -39.67 -59.91
C MET A 1 23.98 -39.48 -58.98
N LYS A 2 24.24 -39.34 -57.67
CA LYS A 2 23.49 -38.57 -56.64
C LYS A 2 21.94 -38.52 -56.71
N LYS A 3 21.24 -39.07 -55.70
CA LYS A 3 20.83 -38.42 -54.42
C LYS A 3 19.48 -38.94 -53.86
N ILE A 4 19.56 -39.62 -52.72
CA ILE A 4 18.83 -39.42 -51.43
C ILE A 4 17.49 -38.67 -51.48
N LYS A 5 16.41 -39.30 -50.97
CA LYS A 5 15.61 -38.86 -49.79
C LYS A 5 14.37 -39.77 -49.59
N ASN A 6 13.95 -39.87 -48.32
CA ASN A 6 12.73 -40.50 -47.77
C ASN A 6 12.87 -41.97 -47.34
N LYS A 7 13.17 -42.15 -46.04
CA LYS A 7 12.61 -43.16 -45.11
C LYS A 7 13.43 -43.12 -43.81
N LEU A 8 13.13 -42.15 -42.96
CA LEU A 8 13.62 -42.13 -41.57
C LEU A 8 12.54 -41.47 -40.70
N THR A 9 11.45 -42.19 -40.54
CA THR A 9 10.36 -41.89 -39.63
C THR A 9 9.83 -43.26 -39.23
N ILE A 10 9.69 -43.52 -37.93
CA ILE A 10 9.36 -44.84 -37.31
C ILE A 10 10.58 -45.66 -36.82
N THR A 11 11.63 -45.01 -36.30
CA THR A 11 12.60 -45.69 -35.40
C THR A 11 13.01 -44.86 -34.18
N LEU A 12 12.49 -43.63 -34.05
CA LEU A 12 12.75 -42.75 -32.89
C LEU A 12 11.66 -42.81 -31.82
N LEU A 13 10.68 -43.73 -31.94
CA LEU A 13 9.55 -43.83 -31.00
C LEU A 13 9.58 -45.08 -30.10
N VAL A 14 10.60 -45.94 -30.21
CA VAL A 14 10.72 -47.20 -29.42
C VAL A 14 11.97 -47.22 -28.54
N SER A 15 12.87 -46.23 -28.66
CA SER A 15 14.03 -46.08 -27.76
C SER A 15 13.79 -45.16 -26.56
N LEU A 16 12.58 -44.61 -26.41
CA LEU A 16 12.21 -43.69 -25.31
C LEU A 16 11.50 -44.38 -24.14
N THR A 17 11.31 -45.71 -24.18
CA THR A 17 10.63 -46.47 -23.12
C THR A 17 11.57 -47.23 -22.18
N TRP A 18 12.90 -47.09 -22.30
CA TRP A 18 13.89 -47.87 -21.52
C TRP A 18 14.87 -47.03 -20.67
N PHE A 19 14.53 -45.78 -20.34
CA PHE A 19 15.23 -44.98 -19.31
C PHE A 19 14.28 -44.38 -18.25
N GLY A 20 13.08 -44.95 -18.10
CA GLY A 20 12.07 -44.51 -17.13
C GLY A 20 12.23 -45.11 -15.74
N CYS A 21 13.43 -45.03 -15.16
CA CYS A 21 13.74 -45.24 -13.73
C CYS A 21 15.21 -44.84 -13.49
N ALA A 22 15.53 -43.58 -13.75
CA ALA A 22 16.71 -42.97 -13.14
C ALA A 22 16.18 -42.10 -11.99
N ASP A 23 16.47 -42.53 -10.77
CA ASP A 23 16.32 -41.74 -9.58
C ASP A 23 17.07 -40.42 -9.79
N LEU A 24 16.34 -39.33 -9.98
CA LEU A 24 16.91 -37.98 -10.10
C LEU A 24 17.09 -37.41 -8.71
N ASP A 25 17.87 -38.11 -7.88
CA ASP A 25 18.47 -37.55 -6.69
C ASP A 25 19.67 -36.70 -7.14
N VAL A 26 19.38 -35.64 -7.92
CA VAL A 26 20.35 -34.61 -8.23
C VAL A 26 20.38 -33.72 -7.01
N SER A 27 21.31 -33.99 -6.09
CA SER A 27 21.61 -33.08 -5.00
C SER A 27 21.81 -31.69 -5.59
N ASN A 28 20.94 -30.74 -5.22
CA ASN A 28 21.03 -29.37 -5.69
C ASN A 28 22.30 -28.73 -5.11
N THR A 29 23.43 -28.82 -5.81
CA THR A 29 24.71 -28.21 -5.42
C THR A 29 24.68 -26.67 -5.49
N ASN A 30 23.59 -26.10 -6.02
CA ASN A 30 23.28 -24.67 -6.03
C ASN A 30 22.19 -24.29 -5.03
N ALA A 31 21.67 -25.21 -4.21
CA ALA A 31 20.93 -24.83 -3.03
C ALA A 31 21.92 -24.04 -2.17
N PRO A 32 21.65 -22.76 -1.83
CA PRO A 32 22.47 -22.07 -0.86
C PRO A 32 22.53 -22.99 0.35
N ASP A 33 23.74 -23.41 0.70
CA ASP A 33 23.97 -24.41 1.74
C ASP A 33 23.52 -23.78 3.06
N GLN A 34 22.24 -23.91 3.39
CA GLN A 34 21.61 -23.34 4.59
C GLN A 34 22.35 -23.82 5.84
N SER A 35 22.89 -25.06 5.80
CA SER A 35 23.70 -25.62 6.88
C SER A 35 25.06 -24.93 7.03
N ARG A 36 25.65 -24.43 5.94
CA ARG A 36 26.91 -23.65 5.95
C ARG A 36 26.68 -22.14 6.16
N ALA A 37 25.57 -21.60 5.66
CA ALA A 37 25.21 -20.18 5.79
C ALA A 37 24.64 -19.81 7.16
N LEU A 38 24.20 -20.81 7.95
CA LEU A 38 23.71 -20.65 9.32
C LEU A 38 24.54 -21.46 10.32
N ALA A 39 25.82 -21.73 10.01
CA ALA A 39 26.67 -22.56 10.86
C ALA A 39 27.08 -21.84 12.15
N GLU A 40 27.17 -20.50 12.13
CA GLU A 40 27.66 -19.68 13.24
C GLU A 40 26.53 -18.79 13.80
N PRO A 41 26.49 -18.54 15.13
CA PRO A 41 25.51 -17.65 15.75
C PRO A 41 25.42 -16.27 15.10
N ALA A 42 26.55 -15.69 14.70
CA ALA A 42 26.59 -14.37 14.07
C ALA A 42 25.88 -14.33 12.71
N ASP A 43 25.94 -15.42 11.93
CA ASP A 43 25.25 -15.50 10.64
C ASP A 43 23.73 -15.58 10.84
N VAL A 44 23.29 -16.35 11.84
CA VAL A 44 21.86 -16.46 12.22
C VAL A 44 21.32 -15.12 12.70
N GLU A 45 22.05 -14.41 13.57
CA GLU A 45 21.64 -13.07 14.03
C GLU A 45 21.58 -12.07 12.86
N SER A 46 22.57 -12.13 11.96
CA SER A 46 22.61 -11.27 10.78
C SER A 46 21.45 -11.55 9.81
N LEU A 47 21.07 -12.82 9.63
CA LEU A 47 19.88 -13.19 8.84
C LEU A 47 18.61 -12.61 9.47
N ILE A 48 18.41 -12.83 10.78
CA ILE A 48 17.20 -12.40 11.49
C ILE A 48 17.07 -10.88 11.47
N ARG A 49 18.13 -10.11 11.78
CA ARG A 49 18.03 -8.64 11.75
C ARG A 49 17.70 -8.10 10.36
N SER A 50 18.19 -8.75 9.30
CA SER A 50 17.99 -8.32 7.92
C SER A 50 16.55 -8.54 7.44
N THR A 51 15.77 -9.40 8.09
CA THR A 51 14.38 -9.69 7.70
C THR A 51 13.51 -8.44 7.65
N PHE A 52 13.67 -7.52 8.60
CA PHE A 52 12.90 -6.28 8.59
C PHE A 52 13.29 -5.36 7.45
N LEU A 53 14.58 -5.30 7.08
CA LEU A 53 15.00 -4.53 5.91
C LEU A 53 14.36 -5.07 4.63
N VAL A 54 14.26 -6.40 4.47
CA VAL A 54 13.57 -7.03 3.35
C VAL A 54 12.08 -6.66 3.34
N PHE A 55 11.41 -6.71 4.50
CA PHE A 55 10.03 -6.25 4.66
C PHE A 55 9.87 -4.77 4.27
N TRP A 56 10.75 -3.90 4.80
CA TRP A 56 10.73 -2.47 4.57
C TRP A 56 10.88 -2.16 3.08
N GLN A 57 11.87 -2.75 2.42
CA GLN A 57 12.11 -2.53 0.99
C GLN A 57 10.97 -3.08 0.12
N GLY A 58 10.41 -4.25 0.45
CA GLY A 58 9.25 -4.79 -0.26
C GLY A 58 7.99 -3.91 -0.16
N THR A 59 7.88 -3.08 0.88
CA THR A 59 6.70 -2.23 1.15
C THR A 59 6.90 -0.77 0.72
N HIS A 60 8.07 -0.19 1.03
CA HIS A 60 8.38 1.22 0.83
C HIS A 60 9.18 1.52 -0.44
N LEU A 61 9.90 0.52 -0.96
CA LEU A 61 10.62 0.63 -2.22
C LEU A 61 9.82 -0.04 -3.36
N ALA A 62 10.50 -0.20 -4.49
CA ALA A 62 10.00 -0.76 -5.73
C ALA A 62 8.65 -0.13 -6.19
N GLY A 63 7.86 -0.84 -7.00
CA GLY A 63 6.61 -0.29 -7.51
C GLY A 63 5.51 -0.10 -6.47
N ASN A 64 5.49 -0.96 -5.45
CA ASN A 64 4.41 -1.11 -4.47
C ASN A 64 4.02 0.17 -3.73
N SER A 65 4.98 1.05 -3.46
CA SER A 65 4.68 2.28 -2.74
C SER A 65 4.01 3.34 -3.62
N TRP A 66 4.30 3.33 -4.93
CA TRP A 66 3.88 4.38 -5.85
C TRP A 66 2.50 4.19 -6.47
N PHE A 67 2.27 3.05 -7.12
CA PHE A 67 1.02 2.86 -7.86
C PHE A 67 -0.19 2.75 -6.91
N ILE A 68 0.01 2.25 -5.69
CA ILE A 68 -1.03 2.22 -4.66
C ILE A 68 -1.43 3.62 -4.22
N SER A 69 -0.45 4.52 -4.06
CA SER A 69 -0.73 5.90 -3.68
C SER A 69 -1.54 6.64 -4.76
N THR A 70 -1.28 6.36 -6.05
CA THR A 70 -2.07 6.91 -7.17
C THR A 70 -3.40 6.20 -7.37
N LEU A 71 -3.51 4.90 -7.04
CA LEU A 71 -4.80 4.18 -7.02
C LEU A 71 -5.75 4.68 -5.94
N GLY A 72 -5.20 5.03 -4.79
CA GLY A 72 -5.92 5.60 -3.65
C GLY A 72 -6.21 7.09 -3.79
N ASP A 73 -5.90 7.71 -4.94
CA ASP A 73 -6.11 9.14 -5.22
C ASP A 73 -5.64 10.04 -4.05
N GLY A 74 -4.54 9.66 -3.40
CA GLY A 74 -3.83 10.47 -2.39
C GLY A 74 -2.73 11.30 -3.04
N MET A 75 -2.12 10.73 -4.08
CA MET A 75 -1.15 11.38 -4.96
C MET A 75 -1.58 11.18 -6.40
N SER A 76 -1.06 12.01 -7.29
CA SER A 76 -1.30 11.90 -8.73
C SER A 76 0.00 11.97 -9.52
N CYS A 77 0.06 11.20 -10.60
CA CYS A 77 1.22 11.08 -11.47
C CYS A 77 0.80 10.63 -12.88
N SER A 78 1.44 11.19 -13.92
CA SER A 78 1.25 10.78 -15.33
C SER A 78 2.47 10.08 -15.93
N TRP A 79 3.48 9.76 -15.11
CA TRP A 79 4.64 8.97 -15.51
C TRP A 79 4.29 7.48 -15.56
N GLY A 80 4.91 6.75 -16.49
CA GLY A 80 4.67 5.31 -16.65
C GLY A 80 5.38 4.45 -15.61
N ASN A 81 6.34 5.00 -14.85
CA ASN A 81 7.17 4.24 -13.92
C ASN A 81 6.31 3.42 -12.94
N TRP A 82 6.66 2.14 -12.78
CA TRP A 82 5.95 1.16 -11.94
C TRP A 82 4.43 1.10 -12.16
N GLY A 83 3.96 1.38 -13.37
CA GLY A 83 2.54 1.29 -13.71
C GLY A 83 1.68 2.44 -13.17
N MET A 84 2.26 3.46 -12.53
CA MET A 84 1.51 4.57 -11.90
C MET A 84 0.44 5.16 -12.82
N ARG A 85 0.83 5.63 -14.02
CA ARG A 85 -0.13 6.19 -14.99
C ARG A 85 -1.18 5.18 -15.43
N GLU A 86 -0.76 3.97 -15.79
CA GLU A 86 -1.66 2.99 -16.42
C GLU A 86 -2.77 2.54 -15.47
N ILE A 87 -2.38 2.19 -14.25
CA ILE A 87 -3.30 1.71 -13.22
C ILE A 87 -4.15 2.87 -12.64
N SER A 88 -3.64 4.11 -12.66
CA SER A 88 -4.40 5.29 -12.18
C SER A 88 -5.05 6.13 -13.28
N SER A 89 -5.04 5.70 -14.55
CA SER A 89 -5.74 6.43 -15.61
C SER A 89 -7.26 6.38 -15.41
N GLU A 90 -7.96 7.39 -15.91
CA GLU A 90 -9.42 7.46 -15.87
C GLU A 90 -9.98 7.44 -17.31
N PRO A 91 -10.78 6.45 -17.70
CA PRO A 91 -11.30 5.35 -16.88
C PRO A 91 -10.23 4.35 -16.43
N ARG A 92 -10.44 3.72 -15.26
CA ARG A 92 -9.53 2.70 -14.72
C ARG A 92 -9.41 1.52 -15.67
N ALA A 93 -8.18 1.11 -15.95
CA ALA A 93 -7.86 -0.09 -16.71
C ALA A 93 -7.90 -1.33 -15.82
N GLU A 94 -8.09 -2.49 -16.45
CA GLU A 94 -7.85 -3.77 -15.80
C GLU A 94 -6.33 -3.92 -15.55
N HIS A 95 -5.96 -4.53 -14.43
CA HIS A 95 -4.56 -4.80 -14.14
C HIS A 95 -4.01 -5.86 -15.12
N ASP A 96 -2.88 -5.59 -15.77
CA ASP A 96 -2.20 -6.60 -16.59
C ASP A 96 -1.35 -7.51 -15.67
N ASN A 97 -1.89 -8.69 -15.36
CA ASN A 97 -1.20 -9.69 -14.53
C ASN A 97 -0.29 -10.62 -15.36
N SER A 98 0.08 -10.22 -16.58
CA SER A 98 1.07 -10.97 -17.36
C SER A 98 2.47 -10.82 -16.76
N PRO A 99 3.24 -11.90 -16.60
CA PRO A 99 4.65 -11.80 -16.21
C PRO A 99 5.51 -11.08 -17.26
N ALA A 100 4.99 -10.86 -18.48
CA ALA A 100 5.64 -10.09 -19.52
C ALA A 100 5.25 -8.60 -19.52
N TRP A 101 4.32 -8.17 -18.65
CA TRP A 101 3.96 -6.77 -18.53
C TRP A 101 5.15 -5.97 -18.01
N GLY A 102 5.44 -4.83 -18.64
CA GLY A 102 6.61 -4.00 -18.31
C GLY A 102 6.61 -3.44 -16.89
N TYR A 103 5.50 -3.59 -16.17
CA TYR A 103 5.32 -3.15 -14.79
C TYR A 103 4.80 -4.27 -13.87
N ALA A 104 5.06 -5.55 -14.21
CA ALA A 104 4.66 -6.73 -13.42
C ALA A 104 5.08 -6.66 -11.93
N GLY A 105 6.14 -5.89 -11.62
CA GLY A 105 6.53 -5.51 -10.26
C GLY A 105 5.39 -4.97 -9.40
N ALA A 106 4.32 -4.42 -9.99
CA ALA A 106 3.15 -3.97 -9.25
C ALA A 106 2.49 -5.09 -8.42
N ALA A 107 2.46 -6.32 -8.92
CA ALA A 107 2.01 -7.47 -8.13
C ALA A 107 3.20 -8.25 -7.55
N GLU A 108 4.32 -8.35 -8.28
CA GLU A 108 5.43 -9.23 -7.93
C GLU A 108 6.28 -8.74 -6.74
N ASP A 109 6.57 -7.44 -6.68
CA ASP A 109 7.60 -6.92 -5.76
C ASP A 109 7.20 -7.17 -4.30
N LEU A 110 5.91 -7.00 -3.96
CA LEU A 110 5.44 -7.19 -2.58
C LEU A 110 5.37 -8.67 -2.25
N TRP A 111 4.79 -9.47 -3.16
CA TRP A 111 4.67 -10.91 -2.99
C TRP A 111 6.02 -11.54 -2.67
N TYR A 112 7.01 -11.36 -3.55
CA TYR A 112 8.32 -11.98 -3.37
C TYR A 112 9.10 -11.36 -2.22
N GLY A 113 8.98 -10.04 -1.99
CA GLY A 113 9.60 -9.39 -0.84
C GLY A 113 9.09 -9.92 0.50
N MET A 114 7.76 -10.06 0.65
CA MET A 114 7.16 -10.56 1.88
C MET A 114 7.49 -12.04 2.13
N TYR A 115 7.40 -12.90 1.10
CA TYR A 115 7.77 -14.31 1.27
C TYR A 115 9.28 -14.53 1.48
N ALA A 116 10.14 -13.65 0.95
CA ALA A 116 11.55 -13.66 1.28
C ALA A 116 11.79 -13.33 2.77
N ALA A 117 11.13 -12.29 3.30
CA ALA A 117 11.21 -11.94 4.71
C ALA A 117 10.68 -13.07 5.62
N ILE A 118 9.54 -13.68 5.26
CA ILE A 118 8.94 -14.82 5.96
C ILE A 118 9.89 -16.02 5.96
N SER A 119 10.45 -16.38 4.80
CA SER A 119 11.39 -17.51 4.68
C SER A 119 12.62 -17.29 5.54
N SER A 120 13.24 -16.11 5.46
CA SER A 120 14.42 -15.78 6.27
C SER A 120 14.13 -15.78 7.78
N ALA A 121 12.96 -15.30 8.20
CA ALA A 121 12.53 -15.37 9.59
C ALA A 121 12.36 -16.81 10.06
N LYS A 122 11.71 -17.67 9.25
CA LYS A 122 11.55 -19.10 9.54
C LYS A 122 12.89 -19.81 9.64
N ASP A 123 13.81 -19.55 8.73
CA ASP A 123 15.14 -20.17 8.71
C ASP A 123 15.95 -19.78 9.95
N GLY A 124 15.91 -18.51 10.36
CA GLY A 124 16.53 -18.06 11.62
C GLY A 124 15.90 -18.72 12.85
N LEU A 125 14.57 -18.84 12.90
CA LEU A 125 13.86 -19.54 13.99
C LEU A 125 14.21 -21.04 14.04
N ALA A 126 14.33 -21.69 12.88
CA ALA A 126 14.71 -23.10 12.76
C ALA A 126 16.16 -23.33 13.22
N ALA A 127 17.08 -22.43 12.89
CA ALA A 127 18.48 -22.49 13.33
C ALA A 127 18.59 -22.42 14.86
N ILE A 128 17.90 -21.46 15.50
CA ILE A 128 17.90 -21.36 16.97
C ILE A 128 17.23 -22.59 17.61
N SER A 129 16.14 -23.09 17.01
CA SER A 129 15.44 -24.29 17.49
C SER A 129 16.28 -25.57 17.36
N SER A 130 17.24 -25.58 16.42
CA SER A 130 18.18 -26.69 16.20
C SER A 130 19.38 -26.68 17.15
N GLY A 131 19.47 -25.70 18.05
CA GLY A 131 20.47 -25.64 19.13
C GLY A 131 21.54 -24.56 18.96
N ILE A 132 21.47 -23.72 17.93
CA ILE A 132 22.33 -22.53 17.84
C ILE A 132 21.85 -21.51 18.86
N THR A 133 22.75 -21.05 19.74
CA THR A 133 22.49 -19.99 20.72
C THR A 133 23.17 -18.70 20.29
N LEU A 134 22.41 -17.62 20.26
CA LEU A 134 22.91 -16.25 20.09
C LEU A 134 23.32 -15.63 21.44
N ASN A 135 22.87 -16.22 22.56
CA ASN A 135 23.18 -15.70 23.89
C ASN A 135 24.69 -15.70 24.14
N THR A 136 25.17 -14.62 24.75
CA THR A 136 26.54 -14.48 25.23
C THR A 136 26.52 -14.00 26.68
N ASP A 137 27.66 -14.02 27.37
CA ASP A 137 27.77 -13.45 28.73
C ASP A 137 27.41 -11.95 28.75
N ALA A 138 27.67 -11.23 27.63
CA ALA A 138 27.36 -9.81 27.49
C ALA A 138 25.91 -9.55 27.08
N ASP A 139 25.24 -10.52 26.45
CA ASP A 139 23.85 -10.44 26.03
C ASP A 139 23.13 -11.80 26.24
N PRO A 140 22.69 -12.08 27.47
CA PRO A 140 22.04 -13.35 27.80
C PRO A 140 20.62 -13.49 27.24
N ASN A 141 20.08 -12.45 26.59
CA ASN A 141 18.71 -12.42 26.06
C ASN A 141 18.65 -12.34 24.53
N ALA A 142 19.78 -12.55 23.84
CA ALA A 142 19.86 -12.45 22.38
C ALA A 142 18.91 -13.42 21.66
N ASP A 143 18.77 -14.66 22.15
CA ASP A 143 17.83 -15.64 21.59
C ASP A 143 16.38 -15.19 21.72
N VAL A 144 16.02 -14.65 22.89
CA VAL A 144 14.66 -14.17 23.17
C VAL A 144 14.33 -13.03 22.21
N ARG A 145 15.22 -12.04 22.11
CA ARG A 145 15.08 -10.94 21.16
C ARG A 145 14.92 -11.43 19.73
N ALA A 146 15.83 -12.29 19.27
CA ALA A 146 15.85 -12.75 17.88
C ALA A 146 14.59 -13.53 17.51
N LYS A 147 14.10 -14.40 18.41
CA LYS A 147 12.85 -15.14 18.21
C LYS A 147 11.65 -14.21 18.10
N VAL A 148 11.52 -13.26 19.03
CA VAL A 148 10.40 -12.30 19.03
C VAL A 148 10.43 -11.43 17.78
N PHE A 149 11.61 -10.94 17.39
CA PHE A 149 11.77 -10.12 16.19
C PHE A 149 11.45 -10.89 14.90
N ALA A 150 11.95 -12.12 14.74
CA ALA A 150 11.65 -12.95 13.57
C ALA A 150 10.14 -13.23 13.45
N LYS A 151 9.46 -13.56 14.56
CA LYS A 151 8.00 -13.76 14.58
C LYS A 151 7.23 -12.47 14.26
N TRP A 152 7.72 -11.33 14.75
CA TRP A 152 7.14 -10.03 14.41
C TRP A 152 7.20 -9.75 12.92
N VAL A 153 8.39 -9.91 12.30
CA VAL A 153 8.56 -9.72 10.85
C VAL A 153 7.70 -10.70 10.05
N MET A 154 7.64 -11.96 10.47
CA MET A 154 6.75 -12.96 9.87
C MET A 154 5.29 -12.51 9.90
N GLY A 155 4.79 -12.02 11.05
CA GLY A 155 3.41 -11.54 11.19
C GLY A 155 3.09 -10.33 10.32
N ILE A 156 3.95 -9.29 10.31
CA ILE A 156 3.72 -8.08 9.51
C ILE A 156 3.80 -8.37 8.00
N SER A 157 4.67 -9.30 7.58
CA SER A 157 4.77 -9.73 6.19
C SER A 157 3.51 -10.44 5.70
N HIS A 158 2.94 -11.36 6.50
CA HIS A 158 1.66 -12.00 6.15
C HIS A 158 0.53 -10.96 6.10
N ALA A 159 0.51 -10.00 7.02
CA ALA A 159 -0.48 -8.93 7.00
C ALA A 159 -0.39 -8.10 5.71
N MET A 160 0.82 -7.77 5.25
CA MET A 160 1.00 -7.04 3.99
C MET A 160 0.59 -7.85 2.75
N VAL A 161 0.89 -9.16 2.71
CA VAL A 161 0.37 -10.05 1.67
C VAL A 161 -1.16 -10.00 1.65
N ALA A 162 -1.79 -10.11 2.82
CA ALA A 162 -3.24 -10.04 2.97
C ALA A 162 -3.84 -8.64 2.71
N ILE A 163 -3.06 -7.56 2.72
CA ILE A 163 -3.50 -6.22 2.33
C ILE A 163 -3.51 -6.08 0.81
N HIS A 164 -2.47 -6.59 0.16
CA HIS A 164 -2.23 -6.43 -1.27
C HIS A 164 -3.02 -7.45 -2.10
N HIS A 165 -2.87 -8.74 -1.81
CA HIS A 165 -3.35 -9.82 -2.67
C HIS A 165 -4.73 -10.36 -2.24
N ASP A 166 -5.40 -11.07 -3.14
CA ASP A 166 -6.67 -11.76 -2.87
C ASP A 166 -6.47 -13.09 -2.11
N LYS A 167 -5.28 -13.70 -2.26
CA LYS A 167 -4.89 -14.96 -1.65
C LYS A 167 -3.43 -14.92 -1.20
N GLY A 168 -3.05 -15.87 -0.35
CA GLY A 168 -1.67 -16.11 0.06
C GLY A 168 -1.51 -17.45 0.76
N PHE A 169 -0.27 -17.78 1.07
CA PHE A 169 0.12 -18.89 1.93
C PHE A 169 0.20 -18.42 3.38
N ILE A 170 -0.08 -19.34 4.30
CA ILE A 170 0.22 -19.15 5.73
C ILE A 170 1.44 -20.00 6.02
N ILE A 171 2.55 -19.35 6.38
CA ILE A 171 3.82 -20.00 6.69
C ILE A 171 4.23 -19.56 8.10
N ASP A 172 4.49 -20.53 8.96
CA ASP A 172 4.96 -20.34 10.33
C ASP A 172 6.28 -21.09 10.57
N GLU A 173 6.81 -21.02 11.79
CA GLU A 173 8.03 -21.75 12.16
C GLU A 173 7.93 -23.27 12.00
N ASN A 174 6.71 -23.82 12.00
CA ASN A 174 6.43 -25.25 11.96
C ASN A 174 6.08 -25.77 10.57
N THR A 175 6.02 -24.88 9.57
CA THR A 175 5.58 -25.24 8.21
C THR A 175 6.55 -26.22 7.56
N ASP A 176 6.00 -27.35 7.12
CA ASP A 176 6.71 -28.43 6.43
C ASP A 176 6.60 -28.26 4.91
N PHE A 177 7.69 -27.80 4.28
CA PHE A 177 7.77 -27.62 2.83
C PHE A 177 7.94 -28.93 2.05
N SER A 178 8.00 -30.08 2.71
CA SER A 178 7.86 -31.37 2.02
C SER A 178 6.41 -31.64 1.59
N GLN A 179 5.45 -30.97 2.23
CA GLN A 179 4.03 -30.97 1.85
C GLN A 179 3.75 -29.80 0.92
N THR A 180 2.71 -29.91 0.10
CA THR A 180 2.21 -28.78 -0.71
C THR A 180 1.57 -27.73 0.20
N GLN A 181 1.96 -26.47 0.02
CA GLN A 181 1.34 -25.33 0.70
C GLN A 181 0.12 -24.88 -0.09
N GLU A 182 -1.01 -24.76 0.59
CA GLU A 182 -2.28 -24.36 -0.01
C GLU A 182 -2.48 -22.85 0.08
N LEU A 183 -3.02 -22.28 -0.99
CA LEU A 183 -3.46 -20.88 -1.00
C LEU A 183 -4.78 -20.74 -0.26
N VAL A 184 -4.85 -19.74 0.62
CA VAL A 184 -6.07 -19.36 1.32
C VAL A 184 -6.46 -17.92 0.98
N ASP A 185 -7.70 -17.56 1.24
CA ASP A 185 -8.18 -16.20 0.99
C ASP A 185 -7.52 -15.18 1.93
N TYR A 186 -7.49 -13.92 1.51
CA TYR A 186 -6.84 -12.84 2.26
C TYR A 186 -7.38 -12.67 3.70
N ASN A 187 -8.64 -13.03 4.01
CA ASN A 187 -9.12 -12.95 5.39
C ASN A 187 -8.49 -14.02 6.26
N ALA A 188 -8.31 -15.24 5.74
CA ALA A 188 -7.60 -16.30 6.46
C ALA A 188 -6.13 -15.94 6.68
N VAL A 189 -5.44 -15.38 5.66
CA VAL A 189 -4.06 -14.89 5.80
C VAL A 189 -3.98 -13.78 6.86
N MET A 190 -4.90 -12.80 6.83
CA MET A 190 -4.92 -11.72 7.82
C MET A 190 -5.22 -12.25 9.23
N ALA A 191 -6.15 -13.19 9.38
CA ALA A 191 -6.47 -13.78 10.69
C ALA A 191 -5.24 -14.50 11.29
N ALA A 192 -4.49 -15.24 10.48
CA ALA A 192 -3.23 -15.84 10.90
C ALA A 192 -2.20 -14.79 11.27
N ALA A 193 -2.03 -13.74 10.45
CA ALA A 193 -1.12 -12.63 10.72
C ALA A 193 -1.43 -11.93 12.05
N ILE A 194 -2.70 -11.61 12.31
CA ILE A 194 -3.12 -11.00 13.58
C ILE A 194 -2.83 -11.93 14.76
N THR A 195 -3.07 -13.23 14.62
CA THR A 195 -2.75 -14.21 15.67
C THR A 195 -1.25 -14.24 15.98
N MET A 196 -0.40 -14.22 14.95
CA MET A 196 1.06 -14.14 15.11
C MET A 196 1.46 -12.85 15.85
N LEU A 197 0.90 -11.70 15.45
CA LEU A 197 1.21 -10.40 16.07
C LEU A 197 0.69 -10.28 17.52
N GLU A 198 -0.45 -10.87 17.85
CA GLU A 198 -0.96 -10.93 19.23
C GLU A 198 -0.09 -11.83 20.12
N SER A 199 0.47 -12.93 19.56
CA SER A 199 1.50 -13.71 20.24
C SER A 199 2.78 -12.90 20.48
N VAL A 200 3.23 -12.12 19.48
CA VAL A 200 4.40 -11.24 19.61
C VAL A 200 4.19 -10.20 20.70
N ILE A 201 3.01 -9.57 20.78
CA ILE A 201 2.68 -8.63 21.88
C ILE A 201 2.85 -9.32 23.23
N THR A 202 2.37 -10.56 23.36
CA THR A 202 2.49 -11.34 24.60
C THR A 202 3.96 -11.59 24.96
N ASP A 203 4.76 -12.06 24.00
CA ASP A 203 6.18 -12.35 24.21
C ASP A 203 6.99 -11.08 24.50
N CYS A 204 6.69 -9.98 23.83
CA CYS A 204 7.29 -8.67 24.08
C CYS A 204 7.00 -8.19 25.50
N ASN A 205 5.74 -8.29 25.95
CA ASN A 205 5.35 -7.88 27.31
C ASN A 205 6.01 -8.73 28.39
N ALA A 206 6.18 -10.04 28.15
CA ALA A 206 6.90 -10.94 29.04
C ALA A 206 8.41 -10.60 29.15
N ASN A 207 8.97 -9.95 28.12
CA ASN A 207 10.39 -9.65 28.00
C ASN A 207 10.66 -8.14 27.81
N ALA A 208 9.81 -7.31 28.40
CA ALA A 208 9.72 -5.86 28.16
C ALA A 208 11.04 -5.10 28.22
N ALA A 209 11.96 -5.49 29.12
CA ALA A 209 13.24 -4.81 29.34
C ALA A 209 14.35 -5.23 28.36
N VAL A 210 14.12 -6.23 27.52
CA VAL A 210 15.12 -6.68 26.54
C VAL A 210 15.24 -5.62 25.43
N SER A 211 16.45 -5.10 25.25
CA SER A 211 16.77 -4.12 24.22
C SER A 211 16.76 -4.74 22.83
N VAL A 212 16.29 -4.00 21.83
CA VAL A 212 16.51 -4.29 20.40
C VAL A 212 17.67 -3.41 19.93
N PRO A 213 18.75 -3.98 19.36
CA PRO A 213 19.88 -3.21 18.87
C PRO A 213 19.47 -2.16 17.83
N GLU A 214 20.12 -1.01 17.89
CA GLU A 214 19.80 0.13 17.03
C GLU A 214 19.94 -0.21 15.54
N ASP A 215 20.90 -1.05 15.16
CA ASP A 215 21.15 -1.45 13.77
C ASP A 215 20.06 -2.38 13.18
N TRP A 216 19.10 -2.86 13.99
CA TRP A 216 18.01 -3.71 13.50
C TRP A 216 16.83 -2.90 12.95
N LEU A 217 16.62 -1.68 13.47
CA LEU A 217 15.48 -0.81 13.13
C LEU A 217 15.87 0.66 12.89
N HIS A 218 17.13 1.02 13.12
CA HIS A 218 17.64 2.39 13.15
C HIS A 218 16.88 3.27 14.16
N ILE A 219 16.65 2.73 15.35
CA ILE A 219 15.99 3.41 16.46
C ILE A 219 16.82 3.21 17.74
N ALA A 220 17.35 4.30 18.27
CA ALA A 220 18.12 4.29 19.50
C ALA A 220 17.23 3.97 20.72
N SER A 221 17.79 3.21 21.68
CA SER A 221 17.14 2.87 22.95
C SER A 221 15.78 2.16 22.80
N PHE A 222 15.61 1.35 21.76
CA PHE A 222 14.38 0.60 21.52
C PHE A 222 14.35 -0.71 22.32
N THR A 223 13.19 -1.07 22.88
CA THR A 223 13.01 -2.29 23.68
C THR A 223 11.87 -3.16 23.14
N LEU A 224 11.76 -4.40 23.62
CA LEU A 224 10.59 -5.22 23.33
C LEU A 224 9.29 -4.60 23.88
N ALA A 225 9.32 -3.81 24.95
CA ALA A 225 8.14 -3.03 25.37
C ALA A 225 7.70 -2.01 24.32
N ASP A 226 8.65 -1.39 23.61
CA ASP A 226 8.34 -0.46 22.53
C ASP A 226 7.87 -1.21 21.28
N LEU A 227 8.46 -2.38 21.00
CA LEU A 227 7.99 -3.27 19.94
C LEU A 227 6.54 -3.73 20.19
N ALA A 228 6.15 -4.01 21.43
CA ALA A 228 4.75 -4.31 21.78
C ALA A 228 3.80 -3.17 21.39
N LYS A 229 4.17 -1.92 21.72
CA LYS A 229 3.35 -0.74 21.37
C LYS A 229 3.28 -0.54 19.84
N VAL A 230 4.41 -0.70 19.13
CA VAL A 230 4.40 -0.65 17.66
C VAL A 230 3.52 -1.76 17.09
N THR A 231 3.58 -2.96 17.66
CA THR A 231 2.76 -4.10 17.23
C THR A 231 1.27 -3.87 17.48
N HIS A 232 0.89 -3.28 18.60
CA HIS A 232 -0.49 -2.83 18.84
C HIS A 232 -0.95 -1.84 17.75
N SER A 233 -0.12 -0.86 17.39
CA SER A 233 -0.43 0.08 16.31
C SER A 233 -0.68 -0.62 14.98
N LEU A 234 0.19 -1.58 14.62
CA LEU A 234 0.09 -2.35 13.39
C LEU A 234 -1.15 -3.27 13.38
N VAL A 235 -1.47 -3.93 14.50
CA VAL A 235 -2.70 -4.72 14.65
C VAL A 235 -3.93 -3.85 14.42
N ALA A 236 -3.98 -2.63 14.98
CA ALA A 236 -5.08 -1.70 14.74
C ALA A 236 -5.19 -1.29 13.26
N ARG A 237 -4.06 -0.95 12.63
CA ARG A 237 -3.98 -0.63 11.19
C ARG A 237 -4.49 -1.78 10.33
N TYR A 238 -3.97 -2.98 10.53
CA TYR A 238 -4.28 -4.13 9.68
C TYR A 238 -5.72 -4.61 9.85
N LYS A 239 -6.25 -4.64 11.08
CA LYS A 239 -7.67 -4.97 11.34
C LYS A 239 -8.61 -4.01 10.61
N ALA A 240 -8.33 -2.71 10.59
CA ALA A 240 -9.14 -1.74 9.85
C ALA A 240 -8.88 -1.77 8.33
N GLY A 241 -7.62 -1.91 7.94
CA GLY A 241 -7.15 -1.79 6.56
C GLY A 241 -7.46 -3.01 5.70
N VAL A 242 -7.67 -4.21 6.26
CA VAL A 242 -7.94 -5.43 5.47
C VAL A 242 -9.28 -5.40 4.74
N ALA A 243 -10.25 -4.62 5.22
CA ALA A 243 -11.57 -4.53 4.61
C ALA A 243 -11.49 -4.11 3.13
N ARG A 244 -12.17 -4.87 2.25
CA ARG A 244 -12.20 -4.65 0.80
C ARG A 244 -13.36 -3.76 0.32
N ASN A 245 -14.33 -3.52 1.18
CA ASN A 245 -15.52 -2.71 0.92
C ASN A 245 -16.13 -2.22 2.26
N ALA A 246 -17.15 -1.38 2.20
CA ALA A 246 -17.81 -0.87 3.41
C ALA A 246 -18.51 -1.94 4.25
N ALA A 247 -19.03 -3.02 3.63
CA ALA A 247 -19.67 -4.09 4.39
C ALA A 247 -18.63 -4.80 5.28
N GLU A 248 -17.47 -5.14 4.72
CA GLU A 248 -16.36 -5.70 5.48
C GLU A 248 -15.84 -4.72 6.53
N ARG A 249 -15.70 -3.42 6.19
CA ARG A 249 -15.22 -2.42 7.15
C ARG A 249 -16.21 -2.23 8.31
N SER A 250 -17.50 -2.33 8.05
CA SER A 250 -18.54 -2.30 9.08
C SER A 250 -18.52 -3.55 9.98
N ALA A 251 -18.02 -4.68 9.49
CA ALA A 251 -17.94 -5.93 10.22
C ALA A 251 -16.65 -6.07 11.06
N VAL A 252 -15.67 -5.18 10.88
CA VAL A 252 -14.43 -5.14 11.69
C VAL A 252 -14.77 -5.00 13.17
N ASP A 253 -14.02 -5.69 14.03
CA ASP A 253 -14.09 -5.50 15.48
C ASP A 253 -13.46 -4.16 15.87
N TRP A 254 -14.27 -3.10 15.81
CA TRP A 254 -13.85 -1.74 16.13
C TRP A 254 -13.55 -1.51 17.60
N ALA A 255 -14.03 -2.37 18.51
CA ALA A 255 -13.64 -2.32 19.91
C ALA A 255 -12.19 -2.79 20.05
N SER A 256 -11.83 -3.90 19.42
CA SER A 256 -10.45 -4.40 19.38
C SER A 256 -9.50 -3.42 18.66
N VAL A 257 -9.92 -2.82 17.53
CA VAL A 257 -9.14 -1.78 16.85
C VAL A 257 -8.84 -0.62 17.80
N ARG A 258 -9.84 -0.10 18.52
CA ARG A 258 -9.65 1.00 19.48
C ARG A 258 -8.72 0.61 20.63
N THR A 259 -8.91 -0.58 21.22
CA THR A 259 -8.06 -1.07 22.31
C THR A 259 -6.60 -1.17 21.89
N ASN A 260 -6.34 -1.66 20.67
CA ASN A 260 -4.99 -1.71 20.13
C ASN A 260 -4.45 -0.31 19.80
N ALA A 261 -5.26 0.56 19.17
CA ALA A 261 -4.83 1.92 18.84
C ALA A 261 -4.46 2.76 20.07
N GLN A 262 -5.18 2.59 21.19
CA GLN A 262 -4.90 3.29 22.46
C GLN A 262 -3.67 2.77 23.20
N GLN A 263 -3.27 1.53 22.96
CA GLN A 263 -2.03 0.94 23.48
C GLN A 263 -0.85 1.11 22.51
N GLY A 264 -1.14 1.57 21.29
CA GLY A 264 -0.18 1.77 20.23
C GLY A 264 0.74 2.96 20.45
N ALA A 265 1.88 2.96 19.76
CA ALA A 265 2.78 4.09 19.62
C ALA A 265 3.16 4.35 18.15
N PRO A 266 3.58 5.58 17.79
CA PRO A 266 4.17 5.87 16.48
C PRO A 266 5.40 5.01 16.16
N PHE A 267 5.70 4.84 14.88
CA PHE A 267 6.85 4.09 14.39
C PHE A 267 7.52 4.82 13.24
N ALA A 268 8.81 5.11 13.39
CA ALA A 268 9.57 5.91 12.42
C ALA A 268 11.06 5.54 12.41
N PRO A 269 11.46 4.44 11.74
CA PRO A 269 12.87 4.12 11.48
C PRO A 269 13.64 5.29 10.85
N VAL A 270 14.93 5.46 11.18
CA VAL A 270 15.76 6.52 10.60
C VAL A 270 16.44 6.03 9.32
N GLY A 271 16.42 6.87 8.28
CA GLY A 271 17.06 6.52 7.02
C GLY A 271 18.60 6.56 7.08
N ASP A 272 19.25 5.95 6.10
CA ASP A 272 20.72 5.81 6.06
C ASP A 272 21.37 6.19 4.71
N THR A 273 20.62 6.78 3.78
CA THR A 273 21.03 7.13 2.40
C THR A 273 21.41 5.96 1.48
N GLN A 274 21.33 4.70 1.94
CA GLN A 274 21.81 3.53 1.19
C GLN A 274 20.74 2.43 1.08
N TYR A 275 20.32 1.88 2.21
CA TYR A 275 19.44 0.70 2.28
C TYR A 275 18.12 1.00 2.97
N TRP A 276 18.17 1.82 4.02
CA TRP A 276 17.04 2.28 4.81
C TRP A 276 16.55 3.60 4.25
N TRP A 277 15.65 3.51 3.28
CA TRP A 277 15.03 4.68 2.67
C TRP A 277 13.62 4.35 2.17
N SER A 278 12.83 5.37 1.82
CA SER A 278 11.49 5.19 1.26
C SER A 278 11.30 6.05 0.02
N TYR A 279 10.85 5.42 -1.08
CA TYR A 279 10.58 6.11 -2.33
C TYR A 279 9.54 7.23 -2.16
N THR A 280 8.39 6.91 -1.57
CA THR A 280 7.29 7.86 -1.40
C THR A 280 7.65 8.99 -0.46
N HIS A 281 8.37 8.73 0.62
CA HIS A 281 8.81 9.79 1.53
C HIS A 281 9.80 10.73 0.85
N TYR A 282 10.78 10.20 0.10
CA TYR A 282 11.80 10.97 -0.59
C TYR A 282 11.22 11.77 -1.76
N TYR A 283 10.80 11.10 -2.84
CA TYR A 283 10.34 11.80 -4.04
C TYR A 283 9.02 12.55 -3.82
N GLY A 284 8.14 12.00 -2.98
CA GLY A 284 6.84 12.61 -2.71
C GLY A 284 6.95 13.92 -1.95
N GLY A 285 7.95 14.05 -1.06
CA GLY A 285 8.09 15.19 -0.16
C GLY A 285 8.75 16.43 -0.76
N VAL A 286 9.63 16.28 -1.76
CA VAL A 286 10.43 17.42 -2.27
C VAL A 286 10.55 17.51 -3.79
N HIS A 287 10.07 16.53 -4.56
CA HIS A 287 10.27 16.50 -6.02
C HIS A 287 9.00 16.86 -6.80
N PRO A 288 8.76 18.16 -7.13
CA PRO A 288 7.54 18.61 -7.82
C PRO A 288 7.38 18.07 -9.24
N TYR A 289 8.43 17.52 -9.84
CA TYR A 289 8.37 16.91 -11.16
C TYR A 289 7.94 15.44 -11.12
N TRP A 290 7.84 14.84 -9.93
CA TRP A 290 7.49 13.42 -9.78
C TRP A 290 6.01 13.22 -9.58
N THR A 291 5.44 13.82 -8.53
CA THR A 291 4.04 13.63 -8.13
C THR A 291 3.40 14.95 -7.72
N ARG A 292 2.06 14.93 -7.64
CA ARG A 292 1.23 16.01 -7.13
C ARG A 292 0.24 15.48 -6.10
N ALA A 293 -0.33 16.35 -5.27
CA ALA A 293 -1.54 16.04 -4.53
C ALA A 293 -2.70 15.85 -5.52
N ASP A 294 -3.45 14.76 -5.42
CA ASP A 294 -4.65 14.56 -6.21
C ASP A 294 -5.75 15.54 -5.78
N TYR A 295 -6.57 16.05 -6.69
CA TYR A 295 -7.68 16.93 -6.29
C TYR A 295 -8.80 16.18 -5.55
N ARG A 296 -8.93 14.86 -5.69
CA ARG A 296 -9.81 14.05 -4.82
C ARG A 296 -9.31 13.93 -3.40
N PHE A 297 -8.07 14.29 -3.15
CA PHE A 297 -7.49 14.36 -1.81
C PHE A 297 -7.73 15.73 -1.17
N ILE A 298 -7.43 16.83 -1.87
CA ILE A 298 -7.48 18.19 -1.29
C ILE A 298 -8.77 18.97 -1.58
N GLY A 299 -9.45 18.63 -2.67
CA GLY A 299 -10.70 19.24 -3.11
C GLY A 299 -11.85 19.21 -2.10
N PRO A 300 -11.99 18.17 -1.24
CA PRO A 300 -12.92 18.17 -0.12
C PRO A 300 -12.86 19.37 0.84
N SER A 301 -11.77 20.14 0.80
CA SER A 301 -11.60 21.36 1.59
C SER A 301 -11.93 22.66 0.84
N ASP A 302 -12.21 22.60 -0.46
CA ASP A 302 -12.43 23.78 -1.29
C ASP A 302 -13.74 24.51 -0.94
N GLN A 303 -13.60 25.72 -0.43
CA GLN A 303 -14.69 26.62 -0.07
C GLN A 303 -15.14 27.49 -1.25
N SER A 304 -14.38 27.56 -2.34
CA SER A 304 -14.79 28.31 -3.55
C SER A 304 -15.88 27.60 -4.36
N GLY A 305 -16.05 26.29 -4.15
CA GLY A 305 -16.98 25.45 -4.88
C GLY A 305 -16.48 25.05 -6.28
N ARG A 306 -15.24 25.36 -6.66
CA ARG A 306 -14.67 24.98 -7.96
C ARG A 306 -14.39 23.49 -8.04
N TYR A 307 -14.01 22.87 -6.94
CA TYR A 307 -13.84 21.41 -6.90
C TYR A 307 -15.15 20.72 -7.30
N GLN A 308 -16.28 21.11 -6.70
CA GLN A 308 -17.58 20.53 -7.04
C GLN A 308 -18.08 20.98 -8.43
N SER A 309 -18.06 22.28 -8.73
CA SER A 309 -18.73 22.82 -9.93
C SER A 309 -17.93 22.74 -11.23
N LEU A 310 -16.60 22.68 -11.15
CA LEU A 310 -15.71 22.68 -12.32
C LEU A 310 -14.93 21.37 -12.47
N TRP A 311 -14.29 20.92 -11.39
CA TRP A 311 -13.35 19.79 -11.47
C TRP A 311 -14.04 18.42 -11.40
N LEU A 312 -14.93 18.24 -10.43
CA LEU A 312 -15.79 17.06 -10.31
C LEU A 312 -16.94 17.14 -11.30
N LYS A 313 -17.75 18.21 -11.25
CA LYS A 313 -18.94 18.44 -12.08
C LYS A 313 -19.81 17.17 -12.14
N ASP A 314 -20.11 16.66 -13.34
CA ASP A 314 -20.90 15.44 -13.55
C ASP A 314 -20.04 14.17 -13.54
N ASN A 315 -18.72 14.30 -13.36
CA ASN A 315 -17.71 13.25 -13.43
C ASN A 315 -17.78 12.38 -14.71
N SER A 316 -18.46 12.86 -15.77
CA SER A 316 -18.56 12.13 -17.03
C SER A 316 -17.18 11.98 -17.67
N PRO A 317 -16.97 10.98 -18.57
CA PRO A 317 -15.71 10.86 -19.30
C PRO A 317 -15.28 12.17 -19.99
N ALA A 318 -16.24 12.94 -20.51
CA ALA A 318 -15.94 14.23 -21.12
C ALA A 318 -15.42 15.25 -20.09
N THR A 319 -16.02 15.32 -18.91
CA THR A 319 -15.57 16.16 -17.81
C THR A 319 -14.20 15.75 -17.31
N VAL A 320 -13.98 14.45 -17.07
CA VAL A 320 -12.70 13.91 -16.60
C VAL A 320 -11.56 14.29 -17.56
N GLN A 321 -11.77 14.13 -18.86
CA GLN A 321 -10.78 14.47 -19.89
C GLN A 321 -10.61 15.98 -20.10
N ALA A 322 -11.56 16.80 -19.62
CA ALA A 322 -11.52 18.26 -19.71
C ALA A 322 -10.99 18.94 -18.43
N ARG A 323 -10.79 18.18 -17.33
CA ARG A 323 -10.32 18.71 -16.04
C ARG A 323 -9.10 19.60 -16.20
N GLN A 324 -9.08 20.70 -15.47
CA GLN A 324 -7.93 21.61 -15.39
C GLN A 324 -7.51 21.77 -13.94
N GLU A 325 -6.29 22.25 -13.74
CA GLU A 325 -5.81 22.61 -12.40
C GLU A 325 -6.67 23.75 -11.83
N ILE A 326 -7.01 23.66 -10.54
CA ILE A 326 -7.80 24.66 -9.83
C ILE A 326 -7.05 25.11 -8.57
N PHE A 327 -7.17 26.37 -8.18
CA PHE A 327 -6.76 26.78 -6.84
C PHE A 327 -7.80 26.28 -5.83
N ILE A 328 -7.30 25.68 -4.75
CA ILE A 328 -8.10 25.29 -3.59
C ILE A 328 -8.17 26.49 -2.65
N VAL A 329 -9.40 26.93 -2.36
CA VAL A 329 -9.67 27.96 -1.36
C VAL A 329 -10.02 27.25 -0.06
N THR A 330 -9.14 27.28 0.95
CA THR A 330 -9.34 26.51 2.19
C THR A 330 -8.72 27.20 3.39
N ASP A 331 -9.35 27.05 4.56
CA ASP A 331 -8.80 27.50 5.84
C ASP A 331 -7.81 26.48 6.44
N ASP A 332 -7.67 25.29 5.83
CA ASP A 332 -6.80 24.24 6.36
C ASP A 332 -5.32 24.61 6.25
N LYS A 333 -4.70 24.83 7.41
CA LYS A 333 -3.28 25.21 7.53
C LYS A 333 -2.31 24.14 7.08
N ARG A 334 -2.77 22.92 6.84
CA ARG A 334 -1.97 21.86 6.21
C ARG A 334 -1.78 22.12 4.72
N ILE A 335 -2.75 22.77 4.05
CA ILE A 335 -2.71 23.02 2.61
C ILE A 335 -2.15 24.43 2.32
N VAL A 336 -2.61 25.46 3.04
CA VAL A 336 -2.18 26.86 2.85
C VAL A 336 -1.87 27.56 4.18
N GLY A 337 -0.75 28.28 4.26
CA GLY A 337 -0.31 28.94 5.49
C GLY A 337 -1.09 30.22 5.87
N GLY A 338 -1.69 30.90 4.89
CA GLY A 338 -2.42 32.16 5.08
C GLY A 338 -3.51 32.37 4.04
N GLY A 339 -4.68 32.85 4.48
CA GLY A 339 -5.82 33.30 3.67
C GLY A 339 -6.32 32.32 2.60
N ALA A 340 -7.44 31.64 2.85
CA ALA A 340 -8.11 30.74 1.91
C ALA A 340 -8.36 31.36 0.51
N THR A 341 -8.40 32.69 0.39
CA THR A 341 -9.01 33.39 -0.75
C THR A 341 -8.05 33.77 -1.88
N GLU A 342 -6.77 33.39 -1.85
CA GLU A 342 -5.81 33.84 -2.87
C GLU A 342 -5.70 32.85 -4.05
N ASP A 343 -6.24 33.23 -5.21
CA ASP A 343 -6.02 32.58 -6.51
C ASP A 343 -4.65 32.97 -7.08
N SER A 344 -3.60 32.48 -6.43
CA SER A 344 -2.24 32.90 -6.72
C SER A 344 -1.31 31.69 -6.78
N LEU A 345 -0.35 31.76 -7.71
CA LEU A 345 0.76 30.81 -7.73
C LEU A 345 1.74 31.04 -6.55
N ALA A 346 1.63 32.18 -5.86
CA ALA A 346 2.47 32.56 -4.72
C ALA A 346 1.74 32.38 -3.38
N GLN A 347 0.99 31.28 -3.21
CA GLN A 347 0.35 30.95 -1.93
C GLN A 347 1.39 30.70 -0.84
N THR A 348 1.10 31.16 0.38
CA THR A 348 1.93 30.81 1.55
C THR A 348 1.87 29.29 1.75
N PRO A 349 3.02 28.59 1.80
CA PRO A 349 3.06 27.15 2.07
C PRO A 349 2.28 26.77 3.33
N GLY A 350 1.46 25.71 3.22
CA GLY A 350 0.87 25.05 4.37
C GLY A 350 1.88 24.14 5.08
N LYS A 351 1.43 23.53 6.19
CA LYS A 351 2.25 22.61 6.99
C LYS A 351 2.62 21.32 6.22
N TYR A 352 1.74 20.85 5.33
CA TYR A 352 1.89 19.59 4.60
C TYR A 352 1.94 19.75 3.09
N MET A 353 1.67 20.94 2.55
CA MET A 353 1.65 21.16 1.11
C MET A 353 2.08 22.57 0.77
N PHE A 354 2.50 22.75 -0.48
CA PHE A 354 2.65 24.08 -1.06
C PHE A 354 2.28 24.08 -2.52
N ASN A 355 1.85 25.24 -2.99
CA ASN A 355 1.62 25.49 -4.40
C ASN A 355 2.97 25.67 -5.10
N THR A 356 3.23 24.83 -6.09
CA THR A 356 4.48 24.83 -6.89
C THR A 356 4.21 25.20 -8.35
N GLY A 357 3.01 25.71 -8.64
CA GLY A 357 2.59 26.08 -9.97
C GLY A 357 2.31 24.90 -10.89
N TYR A 358 2.23 25.20 -12.19
CA TYR A 358 1.80 24.25 -13.21
C TYR A 358 2.55 22.92 -13.13
N ALA A 359 1.80 21.83 -13.18
CA ALA A 359 2.38 20.49 -13.18
C ALA A 359 3.24 20.25 -14.42
N PHE A 360 4.42 19.65 -14.21
CA PHE A 360 5.28 19.10 -15.27
C PHE A 360 4.67 17.87 -15.96
N LEU A 361 3.55 17.37 -15.43
CA LEU A 361 2.83 16.20 -15.93
C LEU A 361 2.21 16.47 -17.30
N VAL A 362 2.37 15.52 -18.23
CA VAL A 362 2.06 15.70 -19.65
C VAL A 362 0.55 15.71 -19.88
N PRO A 363 -0.05 16.80 -20.40
CA PRO A 363 -1.51 16.92 -20.54
C PRO A 363 -2.15 15.83 -21.40
N SER A 364 -1.48 15.38 -22.47
CA SER A 364 -1.97 14.31 -23.35
C SER A 364 -2.03 12.93 -22.69
N ARG A 365 -1.52 12.80 -21.45
CA ARG A 365 -1.61 11.58 -20.63
C ARG A 365 -2.73 11.63 -19.59
N GLY A 366 -3.60 12.63 -19.68
CA GLY A 366 -4.72 12.84 -18.76
C GLY A 366 -4.52 14.10 -17.92
N THR A 367 -5.36 15.11 -18.16
CA THR A 367 -5.28 16.38 -17.41
C THR A 367 -5.78 16.27 -15.99
N TYR A 368 -6.60 15.26 -15.68
CA TYR A 368 -7.02 14.90 -14.33
C TYR A 368 -5.84 14.53 -13.42
N HIS A 369 -4.69 14.14 -13.98
CA HIS A 369 -3.49 13.90 -13.17
C HIS A 369 -2.79 15.17 -12.68
N ARG A 370 -3.13 16.34 -13.21
CA ARG A 370 -2.41 17.58 -12.93
C ARG A 370 -2.96 18.27 -11.69
N SER A 371 -2.07 18.88 -10.92
CA SER A 371 -2.42 19.69 -9.74
C SER A 371 -1.33 20.71 -9.44
N TYR A 372 -1.71 21.84 -8.84
CA TYR A 372 -0.77 22.88 -8.42
C TYR A 372 0.01 22.52 -7.15
N TYR A 373 -0.45 21.51 -6.40
CA TYR A 373 0.00 21.27 -5.04
C TYR A 373 0.98 20.10 -4.99
N LEU A 374 2.13 20.33 -4.37
CA LEU A 374 3.04 19.28 -3.94
C LEU A 374 2.82 19.02 -2.44
N ILE A 375 2.83 17.76 -2.06
CA ILE A 375 2.78 17.35 -0.65
C ILE A 375 4.21 17.41 -0.11
N ASN A 376 4.43 18.13 0.98
CA ASN A 376 5.76 18.35 1.58
C ASN A 376 5.86 17.83 3.02
N LYS A 377 4.89 17.00 3.45
CA LYS A 377 4.79 16.42 4.80
C LYS A 377 6.06 15.66 5.24
N THR A 378 6.82 15.11 4.29
CA THR A 378 8.04 14.33 4.53
C THR A 378 9.33 15.10 4.23
N THR A 379 9.27 16.43 4.04
CA THR A 379 10.44 17.27 3.67
C THR A 379 11.63 17.12 4.61
N GLU A 380 11.37 17.01 5.91
CA GLU A 380 12.42 16.83 6.94
C GLU A 380 13.30 15.61 6.61
N TYR A 381 12.69 14.49 6.26
CA TYR A 381 13.42 13.31 5.80
C TYR A 381 13.96 13.49 4.38
N ALA A 382 13.12 13.92 3.45
CA ALA A 382 13.42 13.92 2.02
C ALA A 382 14.58 14.83 1.62
N THR A 383 14.94 15.82 2.45
CA THR A 383 16.05 16.74 2.17
C THR A 383 17.42 16.22 2.60
N ILE A 384 17.48 15.29 3.55
CA ILE A 384 18.75 14.80 4.13
C ILE A 384 18.88 13.27 4.16
N GLU A 385 17.78 12.54 3.98
CA GLU A 385 17.69 11.07 3.90
C GLU A 385 18.19 10.30 5.15
N VAL A 386 18.54 11.01 6.22
CA VAL A 386 18.97 10.49 7.53
C VAL A 386 18.11 10.98 8.69
N ALA A 387 16.84 11.25 8.41
CA ALA A 387 15.83 11.61 9.42
C ALA A 387 14.82 10.46 9.63
N PRO A 388 13.94 10.55 10.66
CA PRO A 388 12.87 9.57 10.85
C PRO A 388 11.92 9.49 9.65
N MET A 389 11.79 8.29 9.09
CA MET A 389 10.81 7.92 8.08
C MET A 389 9.51 7.52 8.78
N LYS A 390 8.59 8.46 8.94
CA LYS A 390 7.33 8.25 9.66
C LYS A 390 6.46 7.24 8.93
N ASP A 391 6.49 5.99 9.36
CA ASP A 391 5.64 4.94 8.82
C ASP A 391 4.27 4.90 9.51
N LEU A 392 4.25 5.11 10.82
CA LEU A 392 3.03 5.14 11.63
C LEU A 392 3.06 6.36 12.54
N VAL A 393 1.98 7.12 12.57
CA VAL A 393 1.88 8.37 13.32
C VAL A 393 0.74 8.34 14.32
N GLN A 394 0.83 9.16 15.37
CA GLN A 394 -0.19 9.22 16.43
C GLN A 394 -1.57 9.58 15.87
N GLN A 395 -1.61 10.44 14.84
CA GLN A 395 -2.84 10.86 14.17
C GLN A 395 -3.59 9.67 13.59
N GLU A 396 -2.88 8.68 13.04
CA GLU A 396 -3.52 7.46 12.51
C GLU A 396 -4.26 6.69 13.61
N LEU A 397 -3.63 6.52 14.77
CA LEU A 397 -4.18 5.81 15.93
C LEU A 397 -5.36 6.55 16.55
N ASP A 398 -5.23 7.87 16.67
CA ASP A 398 -6.31 8.73 17.14
C ASP A 398 -7.52 8.66 16.21
N LEU A 399 -7.31 8.63 14.90
CA LEU A 399 -8.37 8.54 13.91
C LEU A 399 -8.97 7.13 13.82
N LEU A 400 -8.21 6.06 14.03
CA LEU A 400 -8.78 4.71 14.20
C LEU A 400 -9.67 4.64 15.45
N THR A 401 -9.27 5.32 16.53
CA THR A 401 -10.08 5.48 17.73
C THR A 401 -11.35 6.30 17.47
N ALA A 402 -11.25 7.39 16.71
CA ALA A 402 -12.39 8.21 16.31
C ALA A 402 -13.44 7.40 15.51
N GLU A 403 -13.00 6.59 14.54
CA GLU A 403 -13.93 5.76 13.75
C GLU A 403 -14.67 4.75 14.62
N SER A 404 -13.99 4.13 15.58
CA SER A 404 -14.63 3.24 16.56
C SER A 404 -15.77 3.94 17.31
N TYR A 405 -15.56 5.19 17.74
CA TYR A 405 -16.61 5.99 18.38
C TYR A 405 -17.74 6.39 17.42
N LEU A 406 -17.42 6.79 16.18
CA LEU A 406 -18.43 7.11 15.18
C LEU A 406 -19.34 5.91 14.88
N ARG A 407 -18.77 4.71 14.76
CA ARG A 407 -19.53 3.46 14.56
C ARG A 407 -20.36 3.07 15.77
N ALA A 408 -19.89 3.39 16.97
CA ALA A 408 -20.66 3.25 18.21
C ALA A 408 -21.70 4.37 18.40
N SER A 409 -21.87 5.28 17.44
CA SER A 409 -22.72 6.47 17.54
C SER A 409 -22.39 7.39 18.73
N ASP A 410 -21.13 7.39 19.18
CA ASP A 410 -20.63 8.20 20.29
C ASP A 410 -20.00 9.50 19.75
N ALA A 411 -20.86 10.48 19.47
CA ALA A 411 -20.43 11.77 18.94
C ALA A 411 -19.46 12.51 19.86
N ALA A 412 -19.64 12.41 21.18
CA ALA A 412 -18.87 13.17 22.16
C ALA A 412 -17.40 12.74 22.19
N ASN A 413 -17.13 11.43 22.18
CA ASN A 413 -15.76 10.93 22.09
C ASN A 413 -15.20 11.07 20.67
N ALA A 414 -16.02 10.88 19.63
CA ALA A 414 -15.56 11.07 18.25
C ALA A 414 -15.00 12.48 18.02
N VAL A 415 -15.70 13.54 18.47
CA VAL A 415 -15.20 14.92 18.30
C VAL A 415 -13.87 15.16 19.00
N THR A 416 -13.63 14.56 20.17
CA THR A 416 -12.36 14.69 20.89
C THR A 416 -11.19 14.21 20.04
N TYR A 417 -11.32 13.03 19.42
CA TYR A 417 -10.23 12.46 18.63
C TYR A 417 -10.10 13.08 17.24
N ILE A 418 -11.22 13.41 16.57
CA ILE A 418 -11.20 14.14 15.29
C ILE A 418 -10.47 15.49 15.46
N ASN A 419 -10.77 16.22 16.54
CA ASN A 419 -10.19 17.55 16.78
C ASN A 419 -8.69 17.55 17.07
N LYS A 420 -8.08 16.41 17.44
CA LYS A 420 -6.62 16.33 17.61
C LYS A 420 -5.88 16.64 16.30
N SER A 421 -6.41 16.18 15.17
CA SER A 421 -5.88 16.51 13.85
C SER A 421 -6.50 17.80 13.30
N ARG A 422 -7.85 17.86 13.27
CA ARG A 422 -8.59 18.98 12.68
C ARG A 422 -8.21 20.34 13.24
N VAL A 423 -8.20 20.46 14.58
CA VAL A 423 -7.85 21.71 15.28
C VAL A 423 -6.35 21.76 15.56
N GLY A 424 -5.80 20.68 16.12
CA GLY A 424 -4.41 20.65 16.58
C GLY A 424 -3.37 20.83 15.47
N ILE A 425 -3.72 20.44 14.23
CA ILE A 425 -2.82 20.51 13.08
C ILE A 425 -3.42 21.38 11.98
N GLY A 426 -4.65 21.08 11.56
CA GLY A 426 -5.33 21.81 10.49
C GLY A 426 -5.70 23.25 10.86
N GLU A 427 -5.78 23.57 12.16
CA GLU A 427 -6.31 24.84 12.68
C GLU A 427 -7.69 25.20 12.09
N LEU A 428 -8.46 24.18 11.75
CA LEU A 428 -9.83 24.32 11.25
C LEU A 428 -10.79 24.57 12.41
N THR A 429 -11.98 25.09 12.10
CA THR A 429 -13.10 25.15 13.05
C THR A 429 -13.31 23.78 13.69
N ALA A 430 -13.40 23.73 15.02
CA ALA A 430 -13.58 22.49 15.75
C ALA A 430 -14.84 21.75 15.31
N ALA A 431 -14.73 20.44 15.12
CA ALA A 431 -15.89 19.57 15.02
C ALA A 431 -16.65 19.58 16.35
N ALA A 432 -17.98 19.62 16.29
CA ALA A 432 -18.86 19.68 17.44
C ALA A 432 -19.96 18.63 17.33
N VAL A 433 -20.50 18.19 18.47
CA VAL A 433 -21.63 17.24 18.50
C VAL A 433 -22.83 17.77 17.71
N ALA A 434 -23.00 19.09 17.67
CA ALA A 434 -24.05 19.77 16.91
C ALA A 434 -23.94 19.62 15.38
N ASP A 435 -22.78 19.22 14.86
CA ASP A 435 -22.58 18.95 13.43
C ASP A 435 -23.38 17.72 12.96
N GLY A 436 -23.84 16.88 13.90
CA GLY A 436 -24.51 15.62 13.63
C GLY A 436 -23.52 14.52 13.23
N ILE A 437 -23.80 13.28 13.64
CA ILE A 437 -22.92 12.14 13.33
C ILE A 437 -22.76 11.93 11.82
N GLY A 438 -23.86 12.03 11.07
CA GLY A 438 -23.88 11.68 9.65
C GLY A 438 -23.92 10.17 9.42
N SER A 439 -23.32 9.73 8.32
CA SER A 439 -23.25 8.32 7.92
C SER A 439 -21.86 7.95 7.42
N ASP A 440 -21.48 6.68 7.56
CA ASP A 440 -20.26 6.12 6.96
C ASP A 440 -20.30 6.09 5.42
N THR A 441 -21.40 6.51 4.79
CA THR A 441 -21.48 6.80 3.35
C THR A 441 -21.22 8.28 2.99
N ASP A 442 -21.08 9.16 3.98
CA ASP A 442 -20.84 10.59 3.74
C ASP A 442 -19.51 10.81 3.04
N GLU A 443 -19.47 11.78 2.13
CA GLU A 443 -18.24 12.16 1.43
C GLU A 443 -17.25 12.84 2.41
N PRO A 444 -15.93 12.65 2.23
CA PRO A 444 -14.95 13.44 2.96
C PRO A 444 -15.20 14.93 2.72
N SER A 445 -15.18 15.74 3.78
CA SER A 445 -15.32 17.18 3.66
C SER A 445 -14.67 17.89 4.85
N ALA A 446 -13.89 18.93 4.56
CA ALA A 446 -13.33 19.78 5.60
C ALA A 446 -14.30 20.91 6.04
N LEU A 447 -15.40 21.10 5.32
CA LEU A 447 -16.30 22.24 5.46
C LEU A 447 -17.04 22.23 6.80
N ASP A 448 -17.33 23.42 7.32
CA ASP A 448 -17.93 23.56 8.64
C ASP A 448 -19.33 22.94 8.75
N ALA A 449 -20.11 22.98 7.66
CA ALA A 449 -21.43 22.37 7.59
C ALA A 449 -21.41 20.84 7.44
N ALA A 450 -20.24 20.21 7.33
CA ALA A 450 -20.13 18.77 7.15
C ALA A 450 -20.40 17.99 8.45
N SER A 451 -20.89 16.76 8.31
CA SER A 451 -21.10 15.83 9.43
C SER A 451 -19.79 15.38 10.08
N LEU A 452 -19.87 14.72 11.24
CA LEU A 452 -18.70 14.13 11.89
C LEU A 452 -18.04 13.04 11.03
N TRP A 453 -18.82 12.19 10.35
CA TRP A 453 -18.26 11.19 9.42
C TRP A 453 -17.51 11.82 8.25
N ALA A 454 -18.06 12.87 7.64
CA ALA A 454 -17.41 13.60 6.55
C ALA A 454 -16.10 14.27 6.99
N LYS A 455 -16.13 14.95 8.14
CA LYS A 455 -14.93 15.56 8.77
C LYS A 455 -13.89 14.49 9.09
N TYR A 456 -14.29 13.41 9.74
CA TYR A 456 -13.41 12.28 10.05
C TYR A 456 -12.69 11.73 8.83
N LYS A 457 -13.41 11.42 7.74
CA LYS A 457 -12.80 10.86 6.54
C LYS A 457 -11.79 11.82 5.92
N TYR A 458 -12.08 13.13 5.93
CA TYR A 458 -11.14 14.16 5.48
C TYR A 458 -9.87 14.17 6.34
N GLU A 459 -9.99 14.15 7.67
CA GLU A 459 -8.82 14.05 8.55
C GLU A 459 -8.05 12.75 8.31
N LYS A 460 -8.74 11.61 8.09
CA LYS A 460 -8.11 10.31 7.86
C LYS A 460 -7.28 10.27 6.58
N ILE A 461 -7.78 10.79 5.47
CA ILE A 461 -6.97 10.88 4.24
C ILE A 461 -5.79 11.84 4.40
N MET A 462 -6.00 12.99 5.04
CA MET A 462 -4.97 14.01 5.27
C MET A 462 -3.81 13.48 6.12
N GLU A 463 -4.13 12.80 7.21
CA GLU A 463 -3.12 12.29 8.12
C GLU A 463 -2.48 10.98 7.66
N GLY A 464 -3.17 10.17 6.85
CA GLY A 464 -2.60 8.95 6.27
C GLY A 464 -1.69 9.20 5.06
N ASN A 465 -1.84 10.33 4.37
CA ASN A 465 -1.07 10.61 3.16
C ASN A 465 0.44 10.72 3.44
N LEU A 466 1.25 10.13 2.54
CA LEU A 466 2.72 10.06 2.62
C LEU A 466 3.28 9.57 3.97
N THR A 467 2.47 8.86 4.77
CA THR A 467 2.91 8.24 6.04
C THR A 467 3.27 6.79 5.78
N HIS A 468 2.29 5.94 5.47
CA HIS A 468 2.52 4.63 4.85
C HIS A 468 1.83 4.62 3.48
N PRO A 469 2.45 4.06 2.41
CA PRO A 469 1.97 4.22 1.03
C PRO A 469 0.55 3.69 0.78
N TRP A 470 0.07 2.79 1.63
CA TRP A 470 -1.21 2.10 1.48
C TRP A 470 -2.41 2.76 2.18
N LEU A 471 -2.21 3.74 3.05
CA LEU A 471 -3.28 4.20 3.95
C LEU A 471 -4.47 4.78 3.19
N ASN A 472 -4.23 5.72 2.28
CA ASN A 472 -5.31 6.32 1.48
C ASN A 472 -6.06 5.27 0.64
N TYR A 473 -5.34 4.32 0.04
CA TYR A 473 -5.95 3.23 -0.72
C TYR A 473 -6.81 2.32 0.16
N THR A 474 -6.27 1.82 1.27
CA THR A 474 -6.97 0.88 2.17
C THR A 474 -8.15 1.51 2.91
N ASP A 475 -8.06 2.78 3.30
CA ASP A 475 -9.17 3.50 3.88
C ASP A 475 -10.29 3.73 2.86
N ARG A 476 -9.96 4.28 1.68
CA ARG A 476 -10.95 4.48 0.60
C ARG A 476 -11.58 3.16 0.14
N ARG A 477 -10.82 2.07 0.13
CA ARG A 477 -11.32 0.73 -0.19
C ARG A 477 -12.45 0.30 0.75
N GLY A 478 -12.28 0.57 2.04
CA GLY A 478 -13.27 0.25 3.07
C GLY A 478 -14.39 1.29 3.21
N TRP A 479 -14.38 2.36 2.40
CA TRP A 479 -15.45 3.37 2.40
C TRP A 479 -16.32 3.19 1.16
N THR A 480 -17.58 3.58 1.30
CA THR A 480 -18.51 3.72 0.17
C THR A 480 -18.96 5.16 0.05
N GLY A 481 -19.21 5.58 -1.19
CA GLY A 481 -20.12 6.69 -1.48
C GLY A 481 -21.54 6.17 -1.75
N THR A 482 -22.51 7.08 -1.90
CA THR A 482 -23.86 6.72 -2.37
C THR A 482 -23.79 6.07 -3.77
N ILE A 483 -24.74 5.19 -4.14
CA ILE A 483 -24.81 4.64 -5.50
C ILE A 483 -25.00 5.81 -6.50
N GLY A 484 -24.08 5.95 -7.47
CA GLY A 484 -24.04 7.09 -8.41
C GLY A 484 -23.22 8.29 -7.94
N ASN A 485 -22.52 8.15 -6.82
CA ASN A 485 -21.65 9.15 -6.22
C ASN A 485 -20.19 8.64 -6.24
N ASP A 486 -19.48 8.95 -7.32
CA ASP A 486 -18.02 8.82 -7.43
C ASP A 486 -17.29 10.02 -6.78
N TYR A 487 -17.99 10.80 -5.96
CA TYR A 487 -17.58 12.11 -5.43
C TYR A 487 -16.89 11.98 -4.07
N GLY A 488 -15.87 11.11 -4.00
CA GLY A 488 -14.70 11.41 -3.17
C GLY A 488 -14.47 10.60 -1.90
N GLY A 489 -15.35 9.66 -1.53
CA GLY A 489 -15.11 8.76 -0.39
C GLY A 489 -14.40 7.46 -0.75
N GLY A 490 -14.98 6.66 -1.65
CA GLY A 490 -14.45 5.34 -2.01
C GLY A 490 -13.31 5.38 -3.03
N LEU A 491 -12.83 4.20 -3.43
CA LEU A 491 -11.99 4.04 -4.61
C LEU A 491 -12.79 4.31 -5.89
N LEU A 492 -12.11 4.82 -6.94
CA LEU A 492 -12.78 5.03 -8.22
C LEU A 492 -13.34 3.74 -8.85
N PRO A 493 -14.46 3.84 -9.57
CA PRO A 493 -15.02 2.76 -10.38
C PRO A 493 -13.97 2.05 -11.24
N GLY A 494 -13.90 0.72 -11.12
CA GLY A 494 -12.97 -0.09 -11.90
C GLY A 494 -11.56 -0.15 -11.32
N THR A 495 -11.30 0.49 -10.18
CA THR A 495 -10.05 0.26 -9.43
C THR A 495 -10.03 -1.17 -8.88
N PRO A 496 -8.93 -1.93 -9.02
CA PRO A 496 -8.76 -3.19 -8.29
C PRO A 496 -8.71 -2.94 -6.78
N ILE A 497 -9.50 -3.68 -5.99
CA ILE A 497 -9.55 -3.57 -4.51
C ILE A 497 -8.51 -4.47 -3.82
N HIS A 498 -7.88 -5.34 -4.59
CA HIS A 498 -6.70 -6.13 -4.28
C HIS A 498 -6.10 -6.61 -5.61
N PHE A 499 -4.92 -7.21 -5.54
CA PHE A 499 -4.25 -7.76 -6.71
C PHE A 499 -4.37 -9.27 -6.72
N PRO A 500 -4.37 -9.90 -7.91
CA PRO A 500 -4.27 -11.35 -8.01
C PRO A 500 -2.93 -11.84 -7.46
N ILE A 501 -2.79 -13.14 -7.28
CA ILE A 501 -1.47 -13.78 -7.20
C ILE A 501 -0.68 -13.39 -8.46
N PRO A 502 0.62 -13.02 -8.34
CA PRO A 502 1.38 -12.55 -9.49
C PRO A 502 1.40 -13.58 -10.63
N GLY A 503 1.26 -13.16 -11.88
CA GLY A 503 1.21 -14.06 -13.02
C GLY A 503 2.42 -14.99 -13.14
N LYS A 504 3.60 -14.52 -12.73
CA LYS A 504 4.81 -15.34 -12.61
C LYS A 504 4.62 -16.49 -11.61
N GLU A 505 4.01 -16.21 -10.47
CA GLU A 505 3.74 -17.22 -9.45
C GLU A 505 2.65 -18.19 -9.88
N LEU A 506 1.58 -17.70 -10.53
CA LEU A 506 0.54 -18.56 -11.11
C LEU A 506 1.12 -19.57 -12.11
N ALA A 507 2.10 -19.15 -12.92
CA ALA A 507 2.80 -20.06 -13.83
C ALA A 507 3.60 -21.13 -13.10
N VAL A 508 4.25 -20.80 -11.96
CA VAL A 508 4.95 -21.76 -11.11
C VAL A 508 3.98 -22.75 -10.47
N LEU A 509 2.84 -22.25 -9.99
CA LEU A 509 1.78 -23.04 -9.35
C LEU A 509 0.90 -23.81 -10.36
N LEU A 510 1.15 -23.66 -11.67
CA LEU A 510 0.36 -24.25 -12.75
C LEU A 510 -1.13 -23.88 -12.68
N MET A 511 -1.42 -22.63 -12.29
CA MET A 511 -2.76 -22.07 -12.20
C MET A 511 -3.05 -21.15 -13.40
N ASP A 512 -4.33 -21.06 -13.77
CA ASP A 512 -4.78 -20.12 -14.80
C ASP A 512 -4.55 -18.66 -14.35
N SER A 513 -4.17 -17.81 -15.31
CA SER A 513 -4.04 -16.36 -15.07
C SER A 513 -5.42 -15.73 -14.84
N TYR A 514 -5.51 -14.82 -13.88
CA TYR A 514 -6.69 -14.00 -13.60
C TYR A 514 -6.26 -12.60 -13.13
N THR A 515 -7.21 -11.68 -13.10
CA THR A 515 -6.97 -10.28 -12.74
C THR A 515 -8.25 -9.58 -12.24
N PHE A 516 -8.09 -8.31 -11.86
CA PHE A 516 -9.14 -7.43 -11.34
C PHE A 516 -9.01 -6.02 -11.92
N GLY A 517 -10.03 -5.20 -11.69
CA GLY A 517 -10.10 -3.83 -12.18
C GLY A 517 -10.70 -3.74 -13.58
N GLY A 518 -10.76 -2.53 -14.11
CA GLY A 518 -11.29 -2.25 -15.44
C GLY A 518 -12.79 -1.93 -15.44
N GLN A 519 -13.20 -1.19 -16.48
CA GLN A 519 -14.59 -0.73 -16.62
C GLN A 519 -15.58 -1.87 -16.80
N ASP A 520 -15.19 -2.92 -17.51
CA ASP A 520 -16.08 -4.06 -17.81
C ASP A 520 -16.34 -4.91 -16.55
N ASN A 521 -15.46 -4.83 -15.55
CA ASN A 521 -15.55 -5.57 -14.29
C ASN A 521 -16.15 -4.75 -13.13
N ILE A 522 -16.67 -3.55 -13.37
CA ILE A 522 -17.25 -2.73 -12.29
C ILE A 522 -18.39 -3.48 -11.60
N GLY A 523 -18.21 -3.70 -10.29
CA GLY A 523 -19.16 -4.39 -9.41
C GLY A 523 -18.96 -5.90 -9.37
N GLN A 524 -18.00 -6.44 -10.12
CA GLN A 524 -17.55 -7.82 -9.98
C GLN A 524 -16.61 -7.96 -8.77
N PRO A 525 -16.49 -9.18 -8.20
CA PRO A 525 -15.52 -9.45 -7.14
C PRO A 525 -14.12 -8.92 -7.48
N GLY A 526 -13.45 -8.31 -6.50
CA GLY A 526 -12.11 -7.75 -6.66
C GLY A 526 -12.04 -6.39 -7.37
N THR A 527 -13.17 -5.84 -7.84
CA THR A 527 -13.22 -4.56 -8.57
C THR A 527 -14.18 -3.58 -7.92
N ALA A 528 -13.74 -2.33 -7.72
CA ALA A 528 -14.54 -1.28 -7.11
C ALA A 528 -15.85 -1.05 -7.90
N GLY A 529 -16.98 -1.21 -7.20
CA GLY A 529 -18.31 -1.37 -7.80
C GLY A 529 -19.17 -0.12 -7.94
N HIS A 530 -18.69 1.03 -7.46
CA HIS A 530 -19.35 2.30 -7.74
C HIS A 530 -19.37 2.47 -9.26
N LYS A 531 -20.54 2.64 -9.85
CA LYS A 531 -20.64 2.94 -11.28
C LYS A 531 -20.73 4.44 -11.41
N LEU A 532 -19.90 5.00 -12.30
CA LEU A 532 -20.23 6.26 -12.98
C LEU A 532 -21.70 6.19 -13.35
N SER A 533 -22.48 7.19 -12.91
CA SER A 533 -23.90 7.29 -13.27
C SER A 533 -23.99 7.36 -14.80
N ASN A 534 -24.14 6.19 -15.43
CA ASN A 534 -24.45 6.05 -16.83
C ASN A 534 -25.94 5.78 -16.91
N GLY A 535 -26.71 6.86 -16.95
CA GLY A 535 -27.96 6.84 -17.68
C GLY A 535 -27.66 6.43 -19.13
N LYS A 536 -27.85 5.14 -19.41
CA LYS A 536 -27.80 4.40 -20.69
C LYS A 536 -26.67 3.37 -20.77
N VAL A 537 -27.13 2.12 -20.82
CA VAL A 537 -26.40 0.91 -21.19
C VAL A 537 -25.56 1.15 -22.44
N PHE A 538 -24.23 1.10 -22.32
CA PHE A 538 -23.36 0.90 -23.48
C PHE A 538 -23.09 -0.59 -23.63
N ARG A 539 -23.60 -1.17 -24.72
CA ARG A 539 -23.16 -2.47 -25.23
C ARG A 539 -21.84 -2.23 -25.97
N ASN A 540 -20.79 -2.95 -25.57
CA ASN A 540 -19.50 -2.98 -26.23
C ASN A 540 -19.69 -3.39 -27.71
N ARG A 541 -19.27 -2.53 -28.65
CA ARG A 541 -19.03 -2.93 -30.04
C ARG A 541 -17.52 -2.86 -30.24
N GLY A 542 -16.93 -4.04 -30.44
CA GLY A 542 -15.50 -4.20 -30.66
C GLY A 542 -14.99 -3.33 -31.80
N PHE A 543 -13.76 -2.83 -31.62
CA PHE A 543 -12.97 -2.27 -32.69
C PHE A 543 -11.74 -3.14 -32.92
N PHE A 544 -11.60 -3.60 -34.16
CA PHE A 544 -10.34 -4.11 -34.71
C PHE A 544 -9.44 -2.92 -35.03
N ILE A 545 -8.17 -2.96 -34.61
CA ILE A 545 -7.14 -2.02 -35.04
C ILE A 545 -6.59 -2.49 -36.38
N GLU A 546 -6.81 -1.72 -37.44
CA GLU A 546 -6.15 -1.89 -38.73
C GLU A 546 -4.86 -1.05 -38.76
N PHE A 547 -3.71 -1.70 -38.90
CA PHE A 547 -2.41 -1.02 -38.91
C PHE A 547 -2.19 -0.26 -40.22
N LYS A 548 -1.99 1.06 -40.14
CA LYS A 548 -1.45 1.85 -41.25
C LYS A 548 0.08 1.74 -41.32
N LYS A 549 0.58 1.53 -42.53
CA LYS A 549 2.01 1.39 -42.86
C LYS A 549 2.76 2.71 -42.63
N ARG A 550 3.91 2.61 -41.96
CA ARG A 550 4.81 3.68 -41.52
C ARG A 550 5.46 4.39 -42.73
N THR A 551 5.46 5.73 -42.74
CA THR A 551 6.36 6.54 -43.59
C THR A 551 7.57 6.95 -42.75
N GLN A 552 8.78 6.85 -43.30
CA GLN A 552 10.02 7.23 -42.61
C GLN A 552 10.08 8.75 -42.39
N MET A 553 10.29 9.17 -41.15
CA MET A 553 10.72 10.53 -40.81
C MET A 553 12.12 10.80 -41.36
N ASN A 554 12.34 12.00 -41.90
CA ASN A 554 13.67 12.43 -42.33
C ASN A 554 14.28 13.41 -41.31
N LYS A 555 15.59 13.63 -41.46
CA LYS A 555 16.48 14.23 -40.45
C LYS A 555 16.19 15.71 -40.12
N ALA A 556 15.20 16.32 -40.74
CA ALA A 556 14.77 17.70 -40.45
C ALA A 556 13.78 17.79 -39.28
N ASP A 557 13.15 16.66 -38.90
CA ASP A 557 12.18 16.61 -37.78
C ASP A 557 12.85 16.37 -36.41
N LEU A 558 14.18 16.47 -36.34
CA LEU A 558 14.99 16.18 -35.15
C LEU A 558 15.76 17.39 -34.60
N TYR A 559 15.34 18.61 -34.95
CA TYR A 559 15.75 19.84 -34.26
C TYR A 559 14.55 20.64 -33.79
#